data_AF-A0A8M8VAS2-F1
#
_entry.id   AF-A0A8M8VAS2-F1
#
_cell.length_a   1.000
_cell.length_b   1.000
_cell.length_c   1.000
_cell.angle_alpha   90.00
_cell.angle_beta   90.00
_cell.angle_gamma   90.00
#
_symmetry.space_group_name_H-M   'P 1'
#
loop_
_entity.id
_entity.type
_entity.pdbx_description
1 polymer ?
#
loop_
_entity_poly.entity_id
_entity_poly.type
_entity_poly.pdbx_seq_one_letter_code
_entity_poly.pdbx_strand_id
1 'polypeptide(L)'
;MDIEGDFEDQSPPSFDRMKKVAQNVEAKGFNPGLIVLILVGGLLLLFLVGNYVLYMYAQKTVPPKKKKPISKKKMKRERLKQGISAPGE
;
A
#
# COMPACT_ATOMS: atom_id res chain seq x y z
N MET A 1 18.64 -47.85 -24.38
CA MET A 1 17.81 -46.64 -24.47
C MET A 1 16.52 -47.00 -23.75
N ASP A 2 16.53 -46.77 -22.44
CA ASP A 2 15.42 -47.13 -21.55
C ASP A 2 14.46 -45.94 -21.52
N ILE A 3 13.43 -45.99 -22.36
CA ILE A 3 12.39 -44.95 -22.47
C ILE A 3 11.05 -45.64 -22.18
N GLU A 4 10.86 -46.09 -20.95
CA GLU A 4 9.61 -46.79 -20.57
C GLU A 4 9.21 -46.56 -19.11
N GLY A 5 9.67 -45.45 -18.50
CA GLY A 5 9.50 -45.18 -17.05
C GLY A 5 8.73 -43.92 -16.65
N ASP A 6 8.43 -42.98 -17.56
CA ASP A 6 8.03 -41.61 -17.18
C ASP A 6 6.60 -41.19 -17.59
N PHE A 7 5.71 -42.12 -17.95
CA PHE A 7 4.39 -41.78 -18.54
C PHE A 7 3.13 -42.09 -17.71
N GLU A 8 3.24 -42.53 -16.45
CA GLU A 8 2.05 -42.96 -15.68
C GLU A 8 1.52 -41.98 -14.62
N ASP A 9 2.19 -40.85 -14.33
CA ASP A 9 1.77 -39.93 -13.25
C ASP A 9 1.03 -38.66 -13.71
N GLN A 10 0.50 -38.64 -14.95
CA GLN A 10 -0.31 -37.54 -15.46
C GLN A 10 -1.76 -37.96 -15.71
N SER A 11 -2.44 -38.40 -14.65
CA SER A 11 -3.89 -38.47 -14.66
C SER A 11 -4.47 -37.06 -14.48
N PRO A 12 -5.42 -36.60 -15.33
CA PRO A 12 -6.00 -35.26 -15.20
C PRO A 12 -6.69 -35.13 -13.83
N PRO A 13 -6.59 -33.98 -13.15
CA PRO A 13 -7.23 -33.79 -11.87
C PRO A 13 -8.73 -34.01 -12.03
N SER A 14 -9.25 -35.08 -11.43
CA SER A 14 -10.67 -35.41 -11.53
C SER A 14 -11.50 -34.30 -10.89
N PHE A 15 -12.56 -33.88 -11.58
CA PHE A 15 -13.49 -32.86 -11.11
C PHE A 15 -14.05 -33.18 -9.72
N ASP A 16 -14.19 -34.47 -9.38
CA ASP A 16 -14.62 -34.91 -8.05
C ASP A 16 -13.60 -34.57 -6.95
N ARG A 17 -12.30 -34.64 -7.23
CA ARG A 17 -11.25 -34.24 -6.28
C ARG A 17 -11.27 -32.73 -6.09
N MET A 18 -11.39 -31.94 -7.17
CA MET A 18 -11.55 -30.49 -7.06
C MET A 18 -12.82 -30.08 -6.32
N LYS A 19 -13.94 -30.73 -6.60
CA LYS A 19 -15.22 -30.51 -5.91
C LYS A 19 -15.12 -30.84 -4.43
N LYS A 20 -14.49 -31.96 -4.06
CA LYS A 20 -14.25 -32.33 -2.66
C LYS A 20 -13.32 -31.35 -1.96
N VAL A 21 -12.28 -30.84 -2.62
CA VAL A 21 -11.40 -29.80 -2.04
C VAL A 21 -12.17 -28.50 -1.82
N ALA A 22 -12.96 -28.04 -2.79
CA ALA A 22 -13.79 -26.84 -2.66
C ALA A 22 -14.84 -26.98 -1.54
N GLN A 23 -15.51 -28.14 -1.46
CA GLN A 23 -16.54 -28.41 -0.47
C GLN A 23 -15.97 -28.52 0.97
N ASN A 24 -14.73 -28.98 1.13
CA ASN A 24 -14.02 -28.97 2.41
C ASN A 24 -13.60 -27.56 2.85
N VAL A 25 -13.39 -26.64 1.91
CA VAL A 25 -13.11 -25.23 2.20
C VAL A 25 -14.39 -24.51 2.66
N GLU A 26 -15.55 -24.84 2.08
CA GLU A 26 -16.84 -24.28 2.51
C GLU A 26 -17.36 -24.86 3.84
N ALA A 27 -17.13 -26.14 4.12
CA ALA A 27 -17.68 -26.80 5.32
C ALA A 27 -16.90 -26.51 6.62
N LYS A 28 -15.70 -25.93 6.53
CA LYS A 28 -14.88 -25.59 7.69
C LYS A 28 -15.06 -24.10 8.00
N GLY A 29 -16.13 -23.78 8.72
CA GLY A 29 -16.43 -22.41 9.15
C GLY A 29 -15.22 -21.71 9.79
N PHE A 30 -15.11 -20.40 9.56
CA PHE A 30 -13.99 -19.62 10.05
C PHE A 30 -13.90 -19.65 11.59
N ASN A 31 -12.71 -19.89 12.12
CA ASN A 31 -12.46 -19.86 13.55
C ASN A 31 -12.84 -18.46 14.10
N PRO A 32 -13.55 -18.37 15.24
CA PRO A 32 -13.89 -17.08 15.85
C PRO A 32 -12.67 -16.17 16.05
N GLY A 33 -11.50 -16.73 16.39
CA GLY A 33 -10.26 -15.95 16.50
C GLY A 33 -9.79 -15.35 15.17
N LEU A 34 -9.95 -16.08 14.06
CA LEU A 34 -9.63 -15.56 12.72
C LEU A 34 -10.61 -14.46 12.31
N ILE A 35 -11.90 -14.63 12.59
CA ILE A 35 -12.91 -13.60 12.32
C ILE A 35 -12.56 -12.32 13.08
N VAL A 36 -12.23 -12.43 14.37
CA VAL A 36 -11.83 -11.27 15.18
C VAL A 36 -10.55 -10.63 14.66
N LEU A 37 -9.55 -11.43 14.25
CA LEU A 37 -8.31 -10.91 13.67
C LEU A 37 -8.56 -10.11 12.39
N ILE A 38 -9.42 -10.62 11.50
CA ILE A 38 -9.78 -9.93 10.26
C ILE A 38 -10.60 -8.68 10.57
N LEU A 39 -11.53 -8.73 11.52
CA LEU A 39 -12.33 -7.57 11.91
C LEU A 39 -11.46 -6.47 12.51
N VAL A 40 -10.65 -6.78 13.54
CA VAL A 40 -9.80 -5.78 14.20
C VAL A 40 -8.69 -5.32 13.26
N GLY A 41 -8.02 -6.24 12.58
CA GLY A 41 -6.96 -5.93 11.63
C GLY A 41 -7.48 -5.12 10.44
N GLY A 42 -8.61 -5.51 9.86
CA GLY A 42 -9.24 -4.80 8.76
C GLY A 42 -9.75 -3.42 9.15
N LEU A 43 -10.34 -3.27 10.33
CA LEU A 43 -10.82 -1.98 10.83
C LEU A 43 -9.67 -1.02 11.11
N LEU A 44 -8.57 -1.51 11.70
CA LEU A 44 -7.34 -0.73 11.87
C LEU A 44 -6.71 -0.33 10.54
N LEU A 45 -6.63 -1.28 9.59
CA LEU A 45 -6.04 -1.03 8.27
C LEU A 45 -6.87 -0.01 7.48
N LEU A 46 -8.19 -0.14 7.49
CA LEU A 46 -9.10 0.82 6.85
C LEU A 46 -8.99 2.20 7.49
N PHE A 47 -8.91 2.27 8.82
CA PHE A 47 -8.72 3.53 9.55
C PHE A 47 -7.38 4.20 9.18
N LEU A 48 -6.28 3.43 9.13
CA LEU A 48 -4.97 3.94 8.77
C LEU A 48 -4.93 4.46 7.33
N VAL A 49 -5.41 3.65 6.38
CA VAL A 49 -5.43 4.01 4.95
C VAL A 49 -6.35 5.20 4.72
N GLY A 50 -7.57 5.18 5.27
CA GLY A 50 -8.52 6.29 5.17
C GLY A 50 -7.95 7.58 5.73
N ASN A 51 -7.31 7.53 6.90
CA ASN A 51 -6.68 8.70 7.51
C ASN A 51 -5.46 9.18 6.72
N TYR A 52 -4.66 8.26 6.16
CA TYR A 52 -3.52 8.62 5.31
C TYR A 52 -3.96 9.31 4.03
N VAL A 53 -4.98 8.77 3.35
CA VAL A 53 -5.56 9.38 2.15
C VAL A 53 -6.15 10.75 2.47
N LEU A 54 -6.87 10.87 3.58
CA LEU A 54 -7.43 12.15 4.03
C LEU A 54 -6.32 13.16 4.36
N TYR A 55 -5.24 12.73 5.00
CA TYR A 55 -4.06 13.56 5.27
C TYR A 55 -3.36 14.01 3.98
N MET A 56 -3.18 13.11 3.02
CA MET A 56 -2.65 13.44 1.69
C MET A 56 -3.55 14.43 0.95
N TYR A 57 -4.86 14.23 1.01
CA TYR A 57 -5.84 15.13 0.40
C TYR A 57 -5.78 16.52 1.03
N ALA A 58 -5.81 16.59 2.36
CA ALA A 58 -5.68 17.83 3.10
C ALA A 58 -4.35 18.53 2.79
N GLN A 59 -3.23 17.82 2.67
CA GLN A 59 -1.96 18.44 2.28
C GLN A 59 -1.95 18.99 0.84
N LYS A 60 -2.71 18.37 -0.07
CA LYS A 60 -2.86 18.88 -1.44
C LYS A 60 -3.77 20.11 -1.51
N THR A 61 -4.79 20.18 -0.66
CA THR A 61 -5.76 21.29 -0.64
C THR A 61 -5.36 22.44 0.29
N VAL A 62 -4.58 22.15 1.33
CA VAL A 62 -4.04 23.15 2.24
C VAL A 62 -2.88 23.84 1.53
N PRO A 63 -2.93 25.15 1.29
CA PRO A 63 -1.85 25.86 0.64
C PRO A 63 -0.55 25.62 1.43
N PRO A 64 0.59 25.41 0.76
CA PRO A 64 1.87 25.14 1.41
C PRO A 64 2.06 26.19 2.49
N LYS A 65 2.18 25.75 3.75
CA LYS A 65 2.24 26.62 4.93
C LYS A 65 3.11 27.82 4.55
N LYS A 66 2.48 28.98 4.37
CA LYS A 66 3.19 30.19 3.92
C LYS A 66 4.25 30.42 4.99
N LYS A 67 5.50 30.04 4.70
CA LYS A 67 6.64 30.39 5.55
C LYS A 67 6.50 31.90 5.74
N LYS A 68 6.52 32.37 6.98
CA LYS A 68 6.35 33.80 7.29
C LYS A 68 7.17 34.57 6.24
N PRO A 69 6.56 35.46 5.45
CA PRO A 69 7.24 36.08 4.34
C PRO A 69 8.52 36.68 4.90
N ILE A 70 9.65 36.15 4.43
CA ILE A 70 10.94 36.58 4.89
C ILE A 70 11.03 38.04 4.47
N SER A 71 11.12 38.94 5.46
CA SER A 71 11.25 40.37 5.19
C SER A 71 12.28 40.58 4.09
N LYS A 72 11.98 41.46 3.12
CA LYS A 72 12.86 41.70 1.95
C LYS A 72 14.31 41.96 2.37
N LYS A 73 14.53 42.55 3.55
CA LYS A 73 15.86 42.72 4.17
C LYS A 73 16.57 41.40 4.48
N LYS A 74 15.86 40.42 5.05
CA LYS A 74 16.41 39.08 5.34
C LYS A 74 16.58 38.25 4.06
N MET A 75 15.70 38.40 3.06
CA MET A 75 15.86 37.73 1.77
C MET A 75 17.08 38.25 1.01
N LYS A 76 17.30 39.58 0.98
CA LYS A 76 18.51 40.17 0.40
C LYS A 76 19.76 39.74 1.16
N ARG A 77 19.72 39.69 2.50
CA ARG A 77 20.86 39.24 3.32
C ARG A 77 21.22 37.78 3.07
N GLU A 78 20.23 36.89 2.94
CA GLU A 78 20.49 35.48 2.64
C GLU A 78 20.93 35.28 1.17
N ARG A 79 20.36 36.01 0.20
CA ARG A 79 20.82 35.98 -1.20
C ARG A 79 22.26 36.48 -1.38
N LEU A 80 22.64 37.54 -0.65
CA LEU A 80 24.02 38.06 -0.63
C LEU A 80 25.00 37.07 0.02
N LYS A 81 24.60 36.37 1.09
CA LYS A 81 25.41 35.31 1.71
C LYS A 81 25.58 34.09 0.81
N GLN A 82 24.56 33.78 0.01
CA GLN A 82 24.59 32.67 -0.94
C GLN A 82 25.34 33.02 -2.23
N GLY A 83 25.85 34.24 -2.37
CA GLY A 83 26.61 34.67 -3.55
C GLY A 83 25.80 34.73 -4.84
N ILE A 84 24.47 34.72 -4.74
CA ILE A 84 23.59 34.76 -5.91
C ILE A 84 23.61 36.22 -6.40
N SER A 85 24.18 36.45 -7.60
CA SER A 85 24.19 37.80 -8.19
C SER A 85 22.76 38.31 -8.34
N ALA A 86 22.60 39.63 -8.21
CA ALA A 86 21.28 40.24 -8.31
C ALA A 86 20.64 39.84 -9.65
N PRO A 87 19.34 39.48 -9.68
CA PRO A 87 18.66 39.24 -10.95
C PRO A 87 18.56 40.58 -11.66
N GLY A 88 19.49 40.83 -12.60
CA GLY A 88 19.67 42.11 -13.27
C GLY A 88 21.11 42.47 -13.64
N GLU A 89 21.98 41.46 -13.88
CA GLU A 89 23.04 41.55 -14.88
C GLU A 89 22.57 40.82 -16.15
#